data_AF-A0A382K2S0-F1
#
_entry.id   AF-A0A382K2S0-F1
#
_cell.length_a   1.000
_cell.length_b   1.000
_cell.length_c   1.000
_cell.angle_alpha   90.00
_cell.angle_beta   90.00
_cell.angle_gamma   90.00
#
_symmetry.space_group_name_H-M   'P 1'
#
loop_
_entity.id
_entity.type
_entity.pdbx_description
1 polymer ?
#
loop_
_entity_poly.entity_id
_entity_poly.type
_entity_poly.pdbx_seq_one_letter_code
_entity_poly.pdbx_strand_id
1 'polypeptide(L)' 'MVRLIIILALVAGFIMLYRSLFGEKSGSGDSSDAADMVQDPNCRTYVPKKQSIAKSINGKEHFFCSKKCAEEYSP' A
#
# COMPACT_ATOMS: atom_id res chain seq x y z
N MET A 1 -29.00 5.25 -24.05
CA MET A 1 -27.89 6.23 -24.02
C MET A 1 -27.56 6.71 -22.60
N VAL A 2 -28.51 7.29 -21.86
CA VAL A 2 -28.28 7.81 -20.48
C VAL A 2 -27.77 6.74 -19.49
N ARG A 3 -28.29 5.50 -19.57
CA ARG A 3 -27.84 4.40 -18.69
C ARG A 3 -26.36 4.05 -18.86
N LEU A 4 -25.81 4.11 -20.07
CA LEU A 4 -24.38 3.83 -20.32
C LEU A 4 -23.49 4.93 -19.73
N ILE A 5 -23.94 6.18 -19.80
CA ILE A 5 -23.21 7.32 -19.22
C ILE A 5 -23.16 7.22 -17.70
N ILE A 6 -24.27 6.84 -17.07
CA ILE A 6 -24.33 6.63 -15.60
C ILE A 6 -23.40 5.49 -15.18
N ILE A 7 -23.40 4.37 -15.91
CA ILE A 7 -22.52 3.23 -15.61
C ILE A 7 -21.04 3.64 -15.72
N LEU A 8 -20.65 4.36 -16.78
CA LEU A 8 -19.28 4.86 -16.94
C LEU A 8 -18.88 5.82 -15.82
N ALA A 9 -19.77 6.72 -15.42
CA ALA A 9 -19.51 7.66 -14.32
C ALA A 9 -19.33 6.93 -12.97
N LEU A 10 -20.15 5.92 -12.69
CA LEU A 10 -20.01 5.11 -11.47
C LEU A 10 -18.72 4.30 -11.46
N VAL A 11 -18.37 3.66 -12.58
CA VAL A 11 -17.12 2.90 -12.71
C VAL A 11 -15.90 3.81 -12.57
N ALA A 12 -15.89 4.97 -13.24
CA ALA A 12 -14.81 5.94 -13.12
C ALA A 12 -14.68 6.50 -11.69
N GLY A 13 -15.80 6.82 -11.04
CA GLY A 13 -15.80 7.28 -9.64
C GLY A 13 -15.30 6.22 -8.68
N PHE A 14 -15.67 4.95 -8.88
CA PHE A 14 -15.21 3.83 -8.07
C PHE A 14 -13.71 3.56 -8.28
N ILE A 15 -13.23 3.59 -9.53
CA ILE A 15 -11.79 3.49 -9.84
C ILE A 15 -11.02 4.63 -9.17
N MET A 16 -11.52 5.86 -9.21
CA MET A 16 -10.88 7.02 -8.60
C MET A 16 -10.83 6.91 -7.07
N LEU A 17 -11.91 6.42 -6.44
CA LEU A 17 -11.96 6.19 -4.99
C LEU A 17 -10.98 5.09 -4.56
N TYR A 18 -10.92 3.97 -5.28
CA TYR A 18 -9.95 2.91 -5.03
C TYR A 18 -8.51 3.41 -5.23
N ARG A 19 -8.23 4.16 -6.30
CA ARG A 19 -6.91 4.77 -6.52
C ARG A 19 -6.55 5.83 -5.50
N SER A 20 -7.49 6.44 -4.79
CA SER A 20 -7.15 7.39 -3.72
C SER A 20 -6.89 6.69 -2.38
N LEU A 21 -7.47 5.51 -2.16
CA LEU A 21 -7.28 4.72 -0.93
C LEU A 21 -6.13 3.72 -1.05
N PHE A 22 -5.84 3.25 -2.26
CA PHE A 22 -4.78 2.29 -2.59
C PHE A 22 -3.74 2.82 -3.59
N GLY A 23 -3.92 4.02 -4.15
CA GLY A 23 -2.88 4.63 -4.97
C GLY A 23 -1.80 5.16 -4.04
N GLU A 24 -0.62 4.56 -4.18
CA GLU A 24 0.61 5.04 -3.58
C GLU A 24 0.75 6.54 -3.77
N LYS A 25 1.23 7.21 -2.73
CA LYS A 25 1.97 8.46 -2.87
C LYS A 25 3.08 8.19 -3.88
N SER A 26 2.83 8.48 -5.16
CA SER A 26 3.85 8.55 -6.18
C SER A 26 4.71 9.76 -5.87
N GLY A 27 5.63 9.58 -4.92
CA GLY A 27 6.85 10.35 -4.88
C GLY A 27 7.57 10.06 -6.17
N SER A 28 7.63 11.05 -7.05
CA SER A 28 8.62 11.15 -8.12
C SER A 28 9.99 10.71 -7.60
N GLY A 29 10.56 9.63 -8.13
CA GLY A 29 11.91 9.22 -7.78
C GLY A 29 12.31 7.95 -8.50
N ASP A 30 13.24 8.13 -9.44
CA ASP A 30 14.22 7.20 -10.00
C ASP A 30 14.08 5.67 -9.83
N SER A 31 14.52 4.98 -10.88
CA SER A 31 14.70 3.55 -11.08
C SER A 31 15.52 2.77 -10.02
N SER A 32 15.70 3.30 -8.81
CA SER A 32 16.28 2.61 -7.65
C SER A 32 15.23 2.02 -6.68
N ASP A 33 13.94 2.31 -6.88
CA ASP A 33 12.84 1.91 -6.00
C ASP A 33 12.58 0.40 -5.91
N ALA A 34 13.11 -0.39 -6.85
CA ALA A 34 13.01 -1.85 -6.81
C ALA A 34 14.03 -2.54 -5.89
N ALA A 35 15.05 -1.83 -5.40
CA ALA A 35 16.20 -2.47 -4.75
C ALA A 35 15.96 -2.81 -3.27
N ASP A 36 15.24 -1.96 -2.53
CA ASP A 36 15.05 -2.14 -1.09
C ASP A 36 13.74 -2.88 -0.78
N MET A 37 13.71 -4.18 -1.05
CA MET A 37 12.63 -5.06 -0.62
C MET A 37 12.87 -5.49 0.83
N VAL A 38 11.86 -5.34 1.69
CA VAL A 38 11.87 -5.79 3.08
C VAL A 38 10.80 -6.84 3.30
N GLN A 39 11.08 -7.80 4.18
CA GLN A 39 10.15 -8.87 4.50
C GLN A 39 9.28 -8.47 5.68
N ASP A 40 7.97 -8.59 5.52
CA ASP A 40 6.99 -8.43 6.59
C ASP A 40 7.21 -9.55 7.65
N PRO A 41 7.41 -9.22 8.93
CA PRO A 41 7.72 -10.22 9.95
C PRO A 41 6.50 -11.04 10.40
N ASN A 42 5.27 -10.60 10.09
CA ASN A 42 4.03 -11.31 10.39
C ASN A 42 3.70 -12.34 9.31
N CYS A 43 3.57 -11.91 8.05
CA CYS A 43 3.11 -12.76 6.96
C CYS A 43 4.22 -13.23 6.00
N ARG A 44 5.46 -12.76 6.18
CA ARG A 44 6.64 -13.07 5.35
C ARG A 44 6.55 -12.62 3.89
N THR A 45 5.61 -11.72 3.57
CA THR A 45 5.50 -11.08 2.25
C THR A 45 6.61 -10.06 2.07
N TYR A 46 7.26 -10.07 0.90
CA TYR A 46 8.22 -9.04 0.52
C TYR A 46 7.49 -7.82 -0.03
N VAL A 47 7.78 -6.65 0.55
CA VAL A 47 7.19 -5.36 0.17
C VAL A 47 8.31 -4.34 -0.04
N PRO A 48 8.22 -3.43 -1.02
CA PRO A 48 9.18 -2.33 -1.14
C PRO A 48 9.19 -1.49 0.14
N LYS A 49 10.38 -1.23 0.70
CA LYS A 49 10.56 -0.49 1.96
C LYS A 49 9.83 0.85 1.96
N LYS A 50 9.83 1.55 0.81
CA LYS A 50 9.14 2.84 0.61
C LYS A 50 7.61 2.73 0.68
N GLN A 51 7.04 1.58 0.31
CA GLN A 51 5.60 1.30 0.36
C GLN A 51 5.18 0.60 1.66
N SER A 52 6.15 0.09 2.42
CA SER A 52 5.89 -0.62 3.67
C SER A 52 5.47 0.33 4.80
N ILE A 53 4.74 -0.21 5.76
CA ILE A 53 4.34 0.52 6.96
C ILE A 53 5.41 0.29 8.02
N ALA A 54 6.16 1.33 8.35
CA ALA A 54 7.13 1.31 9.43
C ALA A 54 6.43 1.45 10.80
N LYS A 55 6.75 0.56 11.74
CA LYS A 55 6.28 0.62 13.13
C LYS A 55 7.43 0.26 14.05
N SER A 56 7.67 1.09 15.06
CA SER A 56 8.68 0.83 16.09
C SER A 56 8.10 -0.03 17.20
N ILE A 57 8.71 -1.17 17.48
CA ILE A 57 8.30 -2.11 18.54
C ILE A 57 9.54 -2.55 19.29
N ASN A 58 9.53 -2.45 20.62
CA ASN A 58 10.69 -2.76 21.48
C ASN A 58 12.00 -2.07 21.05
N GLY A 59 11.90 -0.83 20.55
CA GLY A 59 13.05 -0.05 20.08
C GLY A 59 13.62 -0.50 18.73
N LYS A 60 12.99 -1.44 18.04
CA LYS A 60 13.34 -1.85 16.67
C LYS A 60 12.27 -1.43 15.68
N GLU A 61 12.70 -0.93 14.53
CA GLU A 61 11.81 -0.60 13.43
C GLU A 61 11.47 -1.87 12.65
N HIS A 62 10.18 -2.14 12.51
CA HIS A 62 9.63 -3.24 11.73
C HIS A 62 8.82 -2.70 10.56
N PHE A 63 8.91 -3.38 9.42
CA PHE A 63 8.23 -2.99 8.18
C PHE A 63 7.15 -4.00 7.83
N PHE A 64 5.95 -3.54 7.55
CA PHE A 64 4.78 -4.39 7.29
C PHE A 64 4.19 -4.11 5.91
N CYS A 65 3.64 -5.14 5.27
CA CYS A 65 2.98 -5.02 3.98
C CYS A 65 1.58 -4.38 4.10
N SER A 66 1.00 -4.33 5.30
CA SER A 66 -0.33 -3.77 5.54
C SER A 66 -0.51 -3.30 6.98
N LYS A 67 -1.50 -2.42 7.21
CA LYS A 67 -1.86 -1.94 8.56
C LYS A 67 -2.28 -3.09 9.46
N LYS A 68 -3.07 -4.02 8.91
CA LYS A 68 -3.51 -5.22 9.61
C LYS A 68 -2.32 -6.04 10.11
N CYS A 69 -1.30 -6.28 9.27
CA CYS A 69 -0.11 -7.02 9.70
C CYS A 69 0.67 -6.28 10.80
N ALA A 70 0.76 -4.95 10.72
CA ALA A 70 1.40 -4.16 11.77
C ALA A 70 0.64 -4.19 13.11
N GLU A 71 -0.69 -4.27 13.08
CA GLU A 71 -1.55 -4.33 14.27
C GLU A 71 -1.57 -5.73 14.90
N GLU A 72 -1.64 -6.78 14.08
CA GLU A 72 -1.69 -8.18 14.51
C GLU A 72 -0.32 -8.70 14.97
N TYR A 73 0.76 -8.06 14.53
CA TYR A 73 2.11 -8.42 14.94
C TYR A 73 2.37 -8.07 16.41
N SER A 74 2.40 -9.10 17.24
CA SER A 74 2.90 -9.08 18.61
C SER A 74 4.23 -9.84 18.65
N PRO A 75 5.37 -9.18 18.84
CA PRO A 75 6.66 -9.84 19.04
C PRO A 75 6.78 -10.53 20.41
#